data_AF-A0A093QV41-F1
#
_entry.id   AF-A0A093QV41-F1
#
_cell.length_a   1.000
_cell.length_b   1.000
_cell.length_c   1.000
_cell.angle_alpha   90.00
_cell.angle_beta   90.00
_cell.angle_gamma   90.00
#
_symmetry.space_group_name_H-M   'P 1'
#
loop_
_entity.id
_entity.type
_entity.pdbx_description
1 polymer ?
#
loop_
_entity_poly.entity_id
_entity_poly.type
_entity_poly.pdbx_seq_one_letter_code
_entity_poly.pdbx_strand_id
1 'polypeptide(L)' 'GGISANDITTFVTATTVSFNWSAMTKEVSVSVSLDETSRVVKNPSGFFVWNNLSPATLYTFKFVFEQLHLEFINVS' A
#
# COMPACT_ATOMS: atom_id res chain seq x y z
N GLY A 1 12.60 -8.24 -8.76
CA GLY A 1 12.29 -6.82 -9.04
C GLY A 1 12.09 -6.12 -7.72
N GLY A 2 12.62 -4.91 -7.55
CA GLY A 2 12.37 -4.10 -6.34
C GLY A 2 11.08 -3.30 -6.47
N ILE A 3 10.48 -2.93 -5.33
CA ILE A 3 9.37 -1.99 -5.25
C ILE A 3 9.94 -0.60 -4.94
N SER A 4 9.59 0.40 -5.73
CA SER A 4 9.97 1.80 -5.54
C SER A 4 8.77 2.66 -5.14
N ALA A 5 9.02 3.79 -4.49
CA ALA A 5 7.99 4.81 -4.26
C ALA A 5 7.39 5.33 -5.58
N ASN A 6 8.16 5.31 -6.67
CA ASN A 6 7.69 5.72 -8.00
C ASN A 6 6.60 4.78 -8.56
N ASP A 7 6.48 3.56 -8.02
CA ASP A 7 5.46 2.59 -8.42
C ASP A 7 4.11 2.86 -7.75
N ILE A 8 4.03 3.87 -6.87
CA ILE A 8 2.84 4.25 -6.13
C ILE A 8 2.32 5.59 -6.65
N THR A 9 1.16 5.57 -7.31
CA THR A 9 0.46 6.80 -7.70
C THR A 9 -0.51 7.22 -6.59
N THR A 10 -0.51 8.50 -6.24
CA THR A 10 -1.35 9.04 -5.16
C THR A 10 -2.37 10.02 -5.73
N PHE A 11 -3.63 9.90 -5.31
CA PHE A 11 -4.72 10.82 -5.65
C PHE A 11 -5.35 11.36 -4.37
N VAL A 12 -5.42 12.68 -4.23
CA VAL A 12 -5.89 13.35 -2.99
C VAL A 12 -7.15 14.15 -3.29
N THR A 13 -8.13 14.06 -2.39
CA THR A 13 -9.30 14.95 -2.32
C THR A 13 -9.30 15.69 -0.98
N ALA A 14 -10.32 16.49 -0.70
CA ALA A 14 -10.44 17.20 0.57
C ALA A 14 -10.44 16.28 1.80
N THR A 15 -10.96 15.05 1.69
CA THR A 15 -11.15 14.15 2.85
C THR A 15 -10.68 12.72 2.59
N THR A 16 -10.05 12.46 1.44
CA THR A 16 -9.56 11.12 1.08
C THR A 16 -8.20 11.19 0.40
N VAL A 17 -7.44 10.11 0.55
CA VAL A 17 -6.28 9.81 -0.29
C VAL A 17 -6.41 8.40 -0.84
N SER A 18 -6.10 8.22 -2.12
CA SER A 18 -6.09 6.92 -2.78
C SER A 18 -4.67 6.60 -3.26
N PHE A 19 -4.20 5.39 -2.97
CA PHE A 19 -2.91 4.88 -3.40
C PHE A 19 -3.12 3.78 -4.43
N ASN A 20 -2.46 3.88 -5.58
CA ASN A 20 -2.46 2.88 -6.64
C ASN A 20 -1.06 2.29 -6.76
N TRP A 21 -0.97 0.97 -6.72
CA TRP A 21 0.27 0.20 -6.74
C TRP A 21 0.36 -0.67 -8.00
N SER A 22 0.14 -0.05 -9.15
CA SER A 22 -0.04 -0.74 -10.45
C SER A 22 1.08 -1.73 -10.83
N ALA A 23 2.29 -1.59 -10.27
CA ALA A 23 3.42 -2.48 -10.52
C ALA A 23 3.58 -3.63 -9.51
N MET A 24 2.74 -3.74 -8.48
CA MET A 24 2.91 -4.76 -7.43
C MET A 24 2.43 -6.14 -7.85
N THR A 25 3.23 -7.15 -7.55
CA THR A 25 2.88 -8.55 -7.78
C THR A 25 1.88 -9.03 -6.73
N LYS A 26 1.13 -10.09 -7.04
CA LYS A 26 0.20 -10.74 -6.09
C LYS A 26 0.90 -11.41 -4.90
N GLU A 27 2.22 -11.35 -4.84
CA GLU A 27 3.09 -12.04 -3.88
C GLU A 27 3.51 -11.12 -2.72
N VAL A 28 2.85 -9.97 -2.57
CA VAL A 28 3.16 -8.98 -1.53
C VAL A 28 1.87 -8.55 -0.83
N SER A 29 1.91 -8.34 0.48
CA SER A 29 0.93 -7.54 1.22
C SER A 29 1.48 -6.16 1.52
N VAL A 30 0.60 -5.18 1.54
CA VAL A 30 0.92 -3.80 1.91
C VAL A 30 0.19 -3.45 3.18
N SER A 31 0.92 -3.09 4.22
CA SER A 31 0.36 -2.39 5.37
C SER A 31 0.46 -0.90 5.11
N VAL A 32 -0.68 -0.21 5.08
CA VAL A 32 -0.75 1.25 5.03
C VAL A 32 -1.05 1.74 6.42
N SER A 33 -0.24 2.66 6.93
CA SER A 33 -0.42 3.19 8.28
C SER A 33 -0.48 4.71 8.29
N LEU A 34 -1.32 5.23 9.18
CA LEU A 34 -1.40 6.63 9.57
C LEU A 34 -1.43 6.67 11.09
N ASP A 35 -0.43 7.31 11.69
CA ASP A 35 -0.19 7.29 13.14
C ASP A 35 -0.18 5.84 13.68
N GLU A 36 -0.98 5.56 14.71
CA GLU A 36 -1.13 4.23 15.34
C GLU A 36 -2.05 3.29 14.55
N THR A 37 -2.76 3.79 13.52
CA THR A 37 -3.71 2.98 12.76
C THR A 37 -3.04 2.35 11.55
N SER A 38 -3.20 1.04 11.39
CA SER A 38 -2.72 0.29 10.23
C SER A 38 -3.84 -0.49 9.55
N ARG A 39 -3.82 -0.53 8.22
CA ARG A 39 -4.74 -1.29 7.38
C ARG A 39 -3.94 -2.15 6.41
N VAL A 40 -4.14 -3.47 6.48
CA VAL A 40 -3.41 -4.43 5.65
C VAL A 40 -4.21 -4.74 4.38
N VAL A 41 -3.56 -4.60 3.24
CA VAL A 41 -4.07 -5.00 1.92
C VAL A 41 -3.28 -6.24 1.49
N LYS A 42 -3.94 -7.40 1.50
CA LYS A 42 -3.38 -8.63 0.93
C LYS A 42 -3.63 -8.65 -0.57
N ASN A 43 -2.65 -9.11 -1.34
CA ASN A 43 -2.74 -9.23 -2.80
C ASN A 43 -3.23 -7.90 -3.43
N PRO A 44 -2.50 -6.79 -3.23
CA PRO A 44 -2.91 -5.47 -3.66
C PRO A 44 -3.20 -5.51 -5.16
N SER A 45 -4.43 -5.17 -5.53
CA SER A 45 -4.82 -4.97 -6.92
C SER A 45 -5.65 -3.70 -7.02
N GLY A 46 -5.26 -2.79 -7.92
CA GLY A 46 -5.92 -1.50 -8.08
C GLY A 46 -5.60 -0.50 -6.95
N PHE A 47 -6.66 0.11 -6.39
CA PHE A 47 -6.56 1.24 -5.47
C PHE A 47 -6.90 0.85 -4.04
N PHE A 48 -6.17 1.42 -3.09
CA PHE A 48 -6.58 1.49 -1.69
C PHE A 48 -6.95 2.93 -1.34
N VAL A 49 -8.03 3.11 -0.57
CA VAL A 49 -8.53 4.43 -0.18
C VAL A 49 -8.46 4.61 1.33
N TRP A 50 -7.77 5.65 1.77
CA TRP A 50 -7.90 6.18 3.13
C TRP A 50 -8.90 7.34 3.12
N ASN A 51 -9.86 7.31 4.02
CA ASN A 51 -10.97 8.26 4.09
C ASN A 51 -11.06 8.91 5.47
N ASN A 52 -12.03 9.81 5.62
CA ASN A 52 -12.30 10.56 6.86
C ASN A 52 -11.11 11.42 7.31
N LEU A 53 -10.39 11.98 6.36
CA LEU A 53 -9.33 12.95 6.63
C LEU A 53 -9.92 14.36 6.77
N SER A 54 -9.23 15.21 7.51
CA SER A 54 -9.55 16.63 7.64
C SER A 54 -8.98 17.40 6.45
N PRO A 55 -9.77 18.29 5.81
CA PRO A 55 -9.28 19.16 4.76
C PRO A 55 -8.11 20.03 5.23
N ALA A 56 -7.23 20.39 4.28
CA ALA A 56 -6.07 21.26 4.52
C ALA A 56 -5.15 20.80 5.69
N THR A 57 -5.15 19.51 5.99
CA THR A 57 -4.32 18.91 7.04
C THR A 57 -3.22 18.06 6.41
N LEU A 58 -1.99 18.21 6.91
CA LEU A 58 -0.85 17.43 6.46
C LEU A 58 -0.87 16.04 7.13
N TYR A 59 -0.76 14.99 6.33
CA TYR A 59 -0.70 13.61 6.79
C TYR A 59 0.57 12.92 6.28
N THR A 60 1.15 12.06 7.12
CA THR A 60 2.27 11.21 6.74
C THR A 60 1.84 9.75 6.79
N PHE A 61 1.88 9.08 5.64
CA PHE A 61 1.56 7.66 5.55
C PHE A 61 2.84 6.83 5.50
N LYS A 62 2.81 5.68 6.18
CA LYS A 62 3.87 4.68 6.12
C LYS A 62 3.35 3.45 5.37
N PHE A 63 4.18 2.94 4.46
CA PHE A 63 3.93 1.69 3.75
C PHE A 63 4.93 0.64 4.22
N VAL A 64 4.45 -0.55 4.55
CA VAL A 64 5.28 -1.73 4.79
C VAL A 64 4.89 -2.81 3.81
N PHE A 65 5.84 -3.23 2.99
CA PHE A 65 5.68 -4.28 1.99
C PHE A 65 6.22 -5.57 2.59
N GLU A 66 5.38 -6.59 2.66
CA GLU A 66 5.73 -7.92 3.16
C GLU A 66 5.50 -8.93 2.06
N GLN A 67 6.51 -9.73 1.74
CA GLN A 67 6.37 -10.78 0.75
C GLN A 67 5.49 -11.90 1.33
N LEU A 68 4.37 -12.17 0.68
CA LEU A 68 3.45 -13.26 1.01
C LEU A 68 3.95 -14.54 0.33
N HIS A 69 4.70 -15.36 1.09
CA HIS A 69 5.16 -16.71 0.73
C HIS A 69 5.78 -16.88 -0.67
N LEU A 70 7.08 -17.16 -0.71
CA LEU A 70 7.68 -17.90 -1.82
C LEU A 70 7.07 -19.31 -1.81
N GLU A 71 6.01 -19.57 -2.57
CA GLU A 71 5.88 -20.92 -3.08
C GLU A 71 7.15 -21.20 -3.90
N PHE A 72 7.77 -22.36 -3.66
CA PHE A 72 8.97 -22.88 -4.33
C PHE A 72 10.34 -22.39 -3.83
N ILE A 73 10.87 -23.12 -2.84
CA ILE A 73 12.01 -23.99 -3.16
C ILE A 73 11.69 -25.39 -2.64
N ASN A 74 11.19 -26.25 -3.52
CA ASN A 74 11.28 -27.69 -3.27
C ASN A 74 12.72 -28.08 -3.58
N VAL A 75 13.56 -28.19 -2.55
CA VAL A 75 14.90 -28.74 -2.72
C VAL A 75 14.72 -30.26 -2.76
N SER A 76 14.72 -30.82 -3.97
CA SER A 76 14.83 -32.27 -4.18
C SER A 76 16.24 -32.76 -3.90
#